data_AF-A0A4R4L111-F1
#
_entry.id   AF-A0A4R4L111-F1
#
_cell.length_a   1.000
_cell.length_b   1.000
_cell.length_c   1.000
_cell.angle_alpha   90.00
_cell.angle_beta   90.00
_cell.angle_gamma   90.00
#
_symmetry.space_group_name_H-M   'P 1'
#
loop_
_entity.id
_entity.type
_entity.pdbx_description
1 polymer ?
#
loop_
_entity_poly.entity_id
_entity_poly.type
_entity_poly.pdbx_seq_one_letter_code
_entity_poly.pdbx_strand_id
1 'polypeptide(L)'
;MSYGIGSLTPVTDNVPATPEMCDLHGRALELTGRLVTRSQLAGAVRQDVTAADVWSLLTQLGRQNAWLTRQEDDLMRQRLLTITLAGLRPQPDQDPLPGEPLDTARYKELWRVAE
;
A
#
# COMPACT_ATOMS: atom_id res chain seq x y z
N MET A 1 5.01 -20.98 0.18
CA MET A 1 4.13 -19.98 -0.44
C MET A 1 3.99 -18.87 0.57
N SER A 2 4.35 -17.63 0.23
CA SER A 2 4.34 -16.54 1.21
C SER A 2 3.00 -15.82 1.20
N TYR A 3 2.36 -15.75 2.37
CA TYR A 3 1.05 -15.12 2.55
C TYR A 3 1.22 -13.71 3.11
N GLY A 4 0.53 -12.73 2.51
CA GLY A 4 0.49 -11.36 3.00
C GLY A 4 1.73 -10.50 2.70
N ILE A 5 1.53 -9.18 2.79
CA ILE A 5 2.56 -8.16 2.59
C ILE A 5 2.67 -7.36 3.89
N GLY A 6 3.88 -7.31 4.48
CA GLY A 6 4.15 -6.50 5.67
C GLY A 6 5.35 -6.98 6.47
N SER A 7 5.54 -6.43 7.67
CA SER A 7 6.62 -6.83 8.59
C SER A 7 6.51 -8.28 9.07
N LEU A 8 5.35 -8.92 8.89
CA LEU A 8 5.08 -10.28 9.33
C LEU A 8 5.31 -11.33 8.23
N THR A 9 5.62 -10.94 6.99
CA THR A 9 5.86 -11.86 5.87
C THR A 9 6.84 -13.01 6.21
N PRO A 10 7.92 -12.82 7.00
CA PRO A 10 8.80 -13.93 7.41
C PRO A 10 8.17 -14.99 8.32
N VAL A 11 7.02 -14.70 8.94
CA VAL A 11 6.36 -15.58 9.93
C VAL A 11 5.01 -16.10 9.39
N THR A 12 4.44 -15.45 8.38
CA THR A 12 3.15 -15.84 7.78
C THR A 12 3.22 -17.06 6.88
N ASP A 13 4.42 -17.54 6.50
CA ASP A 13 4.59 -18.78 5.73
C ASP A 13 3.96 -20.02 6.42
N ASN A 14 3.77 -19.98 7.75
CA ASN A 14 3.19 -21.07 8.55
C ASN A 14 1.82 -20.75 9.16
N VAL A 15 1.22 -19.61 8.82
CA VAL A 15 -0.11 -19.23 9.32
C VAL A 15 -1.05 -19.11 8.14
N PRO A 16 -1.86 -20.16 7.84
CA PRO A 16 -2.79 -20.09 6.72
C PRO A 16 -3.77 -18.94 6.93
N ALA A 17 -4.03 -18.19 5.85
CA ALA A 17 -5.02 -17.12 5.88
C ALA A 17 -6.41 -17.72 6.14
N THR A 18 -7.12 -17.20 7.14
CA THR A 18 -8.50 -17.62 7.40
C THR A 18 -9.47 -16.92 6.44
N PRO A 19 -10.67 -17.45 6.20
CA PRO A 19 -11.70 -16.77 5.40
C PRO A 19 -11.97 -15.33 5.88
N GLU A 20 -12.01 -15.10 7.20
CA GLU A 20 -12.24 -13.78 7.78
C GLU A 20 -11.11 -12.79 7.46
N MET A 21 -9.85 -13.27 7.42
CA MET A 21 -8.71 -12.44 7.01
C MET A 21 -8.81 -12.07 5.53
N CYS A 22 -9.22 -13.01 4.68
CA CYS A 22 -9.43 -12.80 3.25
C CYS A 22 -10.55 -11.78 3.00
N ASP A 23 -11.68 -11.91 3.70
CA ASP A 23 -12.80 -10.99 3.63
C ASP A 23 -12.45 -9.58 4.13
N LEU A 24 -11.69 -9.49 5.22
CA LEU A 24 -11.20 -8.21 5.72
C LEU A 24 -10.24 -7.55 4.72
N HIS A 25 -9.33 -8.32 4.12
CA HIS A 25 -8.44 -7.82 3.08
C HIS A 25 -9.20 -7.33 1.85
N GLY A 26 -10.20 -8.08 1.39
CA GLY A 26 -11.06 -7.69 0.28
C GLY A 26 -11.77 -6.36 0.53
N ARG A 27 -12.36 -6.18 1.73
CA ARG A 27 -12.99 -4.91 2.14
C ARG A 27 -11.98 -3.77 2.23
N ALA A 28 -10.77 -4.02 2.73
CA ALA A 28 -9.73 -3.01 2.79
C ALA A 28 -9.34 -2.52 1.39
N LEU A 29 -9.12 -3.43 0.44
CA LEU A 29 -8.82 -3.07 -0.95
C LEU A 29 -9.93 -2.25 -1.60
N GLU A 30 -11.20 -2.62 -1.40
CA GLU A 30 -12.35 -1.88 -1.93
C GLU A 30 -12.40 -0.45 -1.38
N LEU A 31 -12.26 -0.31 -0.05
CA LEU A 31 -12.28 1.00 0.61
C LEU A 31 -11.11 1.89 0.17
N THR A 32 -9.92 1.31 0.00
CA THR A 32 -8.76 2.03 -0.53
C THR A 32 -9.02 2.51 -1.96
N GLY A 33 -9.58 1.66 -2.83
CA GLY A 33 -9.97 2.05 -4.19
C GLY A 33 -10.94 3.24 -4.20
N ARG A 34 -11.99 3.18 -3.38
CA ARG A 34 -12.96 4.27 -3.24
C ARG A 34 -12.31 5.57 -2.74
N LEU A 35 -11.35 5.48 -1.81
CA LEU A 35 -10.62 6.64 -1.30
C LEU A 35 -9.73 7.28 -2.37
N VAL A 36 -9.03 6.47 -3.17
CA VAL A 36 -8.19 6.94 -4.28
C VAL A 36 -9.06 7.65 -5.31
N THR A 37 -10.15 7.02 -5.77
CA THR A 37 -11.09 7.62 -6.72
C THR A 37 -11.65 8.95 -6.20
N ARG A 38 -12.07 9.01 -4.93
CA ARG A 38 -12.59 10.27 -4.35
C ARG A 38 -11.52 11.37 -4.31
N SER A 39 -10.29 11.01 -4.01
CA SER A 39 -9.16 11.95 -3.95
C SER A 39 -8.78 12.47 -5.33
N GLN A 40 -8.85 11.61 -6.36
CA GLN A 40 -8.64 11.98 -7.75
C GLN A 40 -9.73 12.91 -8.27
N LEU A 41 -11.01 12.62 -7.97
CA LEU A 41 -12.13 13.50 -8.33
C LEU A 41 -12.04 14.88 -7.66
N ALA A 42 -11.46 14.95 -6.46
CA ALA A 42 -11.20 16.20 -5.75
C ALA A 42 -9.95 16.94 -6.25
N GLY A 43 -9.21 16.40 -7.23
CA GLY A 43 -7.95 16.99 -7.71
C GLY A 43 -6.81 16.93 -6.69
N ALA A 44 -6.92 16.11 -5.65
CA ALA A 44 -5.91 16.00 -4.59
C ALA A 44 -4.81 14.98 -4.91
N VAL A 45 -5.10 14.02 -5.79
CA VAL A 45 -4.20 12.94 -6.20
C VAL A 45 -4.18 12.82 -7.72
N ARG A 46 -3.00 12.55 -8.30
CA ARG A 46 -2.80 12.30 -9.73
C ARG A 46 -3.61 11.10 -10.24
N GLN A 47 -3.99 11.15 -11.53
CA GLN A 47 -4.98 10.22 -12.12
C GLN A 47 -4.41 8.82 -12.43
N ASP A 48 -3.11 8.72 -12.58
CA ASP A 48 -2.37 7.50 -12.91
C ASP A 48 -1.90 6.72 -11.66
N VAL A 49 -2.35 7.11 -10.47
CA VAL A 49 -2.15 6.36 -9.21
C VAL A 49 -3.32 5.42 -8.95
N THR A 50 -3.01 4.21 -8.51
CA THR A 50 -4.00 3.18 -8.18
C THR A 50 -3.99 2.81 -6.70
N ALA A 51 -4.99 2.04 -6.27
CA ALA A 51 -5.04 1.47 -4.92
C ALA A 51 -3.86 0.53 -4.62
N ALA A 52 -3.34 -0.16 -5.64
CA ALA A 52 -2.17 -1.03 -5.54
C ALA A 52 -0.89 -0.24 -5.21
N ASP A 53 -0.73 0.93 -5.82
CA ASP A 53 0.41 1.83 -5.54
C ASP A 53 0.35 2.34 -4.09
N VAL A 54 -0.84 2.74 -3.64
CA VAL A 54 -1.05 3.18 -2.25
C VAL A 54 -0.72 2.06 -1.27
N TRP A 55 -1.16 0.82 -1.54
CA TRP A 55 -0.82 -0.32 -0.69
C TRP A 55 0.69 -0.60 -0.66
N SER A 56 1.36 -0.52 -1.82
CA SER A 56 2.81 -0.66 -1.93
C SER A 56 3.56 0.41 -1.13
N LEU A 57 3.12 1.67 -1.20
CA LEU A 57 3.71 2.77 -0.46
C LEU A 57 3.53 2.59 1.05
N LEU A 58 2.32 2.25 1.50
CA LEU A 58 2.05 1.99 2.92
C LEU A 58 2.88 0.82 3.45
N THR A 59 3.06 -0.23 2.64
CA THR A 59 3.91 -1.37 2.99
C THR A 59 5.36 -0.93 3.20
N GLN A 60 5.90 -0.09 2.33
CA GLN A 60 7.28 0.39 2.42
C GLN A 60 7.45 1.34 3.61
N LEU A 61 6.52 2.28 3.79
CA LEU A 61 6.54 3.27 4.88
C LEU A 61 6.24 2.69 6.26
N GLY A 62 5.55 1.54 6.32
CA GLY A 62 5.22 0.86 7.57
C GLY A 62 6.38 0.06 8.18
N ARG A 63 7.52 -0.08 7.49
CA ARG A 63 8.69 -0.80 7.99
C ARG A 63 9.47 0.05 8.99
N GLN A 64 9.86 -0.55 10.12
CA GLN A 64 10.73 0.09 11.09
C GLN A 64 12.20 -0.02 10.66
N ASN A 65 12.98 1.01 10.94
CA ASN A 65 14.41 1.04 10.66
C ASN A 65 15.19 0.55 11.87
N ALA A 66 15.78 -0.63 11.78
CA ALA A 66 16.49 -1.29 12.89
C ALA A 66 17.72 -0.52 13.40
N TRP A 67 18.22 0.45 12.63
CA TRP A 67 19.41 1.24 12.94
C TRP A 67 19.10 2.62 13.56
N LEU A 68 17.82 2.94 13.75
CA LEU A 68 17.37 4.21 14.35
C LEU A 68 16.80 3.99 15.76
N THR A 69 16.89 5.02 16.60
CA THR A 69 16.03 5.10 17.78
C THR A 69 14.56 5.26 17.36
N ARG A 70 13.63 4.93 18.25
CA ARG A 70 12.18 5.07 17.97
C ARG A 70 11.79 6.50 17.55
N GLN A 71 12.36 7.51 18.21
CA GLN A 71 12.08 8.91 17.92
C GLN A 71 12.58 9.31 16.53
N GLU A 72 13.78 8.88 16.16
CA GLU A 72 14.33 9.15 14.83
C GLU A 72 13.54 8.42 13.74
N ASP A 73 13.15 7.17 13.97
CA ASP A 73 12.31 6.40 13.04
C ASP A 73 10.93 7.08 12.85
N ASP A 74 10.32 7.61 13.90
CA ASP A 74 9.07 8.35 13.82
C ASP A 74 9.19 9.64 13.00
N LEU A 75 10.25 10.43 13.22
CA LEU A 75 10.53 11.65 12.46
C LEU A 75 10.83 11.33 10.99
N MET A 76 11.62 10.28 10.73
CA MET A 76 11.93 9.86 9.38
C MET A 76 10.67 9.39 8.65
N ARG A 77 9.80 8.62 9.31
CA ARG A 77 8.52 8.17 8.74
C ARG A 77 7.61 9.33 8.40
N GLN A 78 7.49 10.33 9.27
CA GLN A 78 6.72 11.55 9.00
C GLN A 78 7.28 12.30 7.77
N ARG A 79 8.62 12.41 7.67
CA ARG A 79 9.27 13.08 6.54
C ARG A 79 9.03 12.33 5.23
N LEU A 80 9.22 11.01 5.21
CA LEU A 80 8.99 10.19 4.03
C LEU A 80 7.51 10.22 3.60
N LEU A 81 6.58 10.11 4.55
CA LEU A 81 5.16 10.25 4.26
C LEU A 81 4.83 11.61 3.62
N THR A 82 5.40 12.69 4.14
CA THR A 82 5.20 14.04 3.59
C THR A 82 5.73 14.14 2.15
N ILE A 83 6.91 13.58 1.88
CA ILE A 83 7.50 13.54 0.53
C ILE A 83 6.61 12.73 -0.42
N THR A 84 6.19 11.54 0.01
CA THR A 84 5.30 10.68 -0.78
C THR A 84 3.99 11.40 -1.10
N LEU A 85 3.32 11.97 -0.10
CA LEU A 85 2.07 12.71 -0.31
C LEU A 85 2.26 13.92 -1.22
N ALA A 86 3.40 14.62 -1.15
CA ALA A 86 3.72 15.71 -2.06
C ALA A 86 3.86 15.22 -3.51
N GLY A 87 4.49 14.06 -3.73
CA GLY A 87 4.65 13.43 -5.06
C GLY A 87 3.36 12.85 -5.64
N LEU A 88 2.34 12.60 -4.81
CA LEU A 88 1.02 12.13 -5.26
C LEU A 88 0.12 13.26 -5.77
N ARG A 89 0.45 14.53 -5.47
CA ARG A 89 -0.37 15.67 -5.91
C ARG A 89 -0.23 15.85 -7.42
N PRO A 90 -1.33 16.14 -8.13
CA PRO A 90 -1.26 16.42 -9.56
C PRO A 90 -0.49 17.71 -9.82
N GLN A 91 0.37 17.70 -10.84
CA GLN A 91 1.02 18.88 -11.39
C GLN A 91 0.71 19.03 -12.89
N PRO A 92 0.65 20.26 -13.43
CA PRO A 92 0.24 20.50 -14.83
C PRO A 92 1.09 19.77 -15.88
N ASP A 93 2.39 19.67 -15.65
CA ASP A 93 3.36 19.11 -16.61
C ASP A 93 4.06 17.85 -16.07
N GLN A 94 3.38 17.06 -15.25
CA GLN A 94 3.97 15.83 -14.72
C GLN A 94 3.98 14.71 -15.77
N ASP A 95 5.12 14.03 -15.88
CA ASP A 95 5.20 12.79 -16.64
C ASP A 95 4.35 11.69 -15.96
N PRO A 96 3.74 10.79 -16.74
CA PRO A 96 3.05 9.63 -16.19
C PRO A 96 4.01 8.73 -15.40
N LEU A 97 3.48 8.03 -14.39
CA LEU A 97 4.27 7.04 -13.65
C LEU A 97 4.76 5.94 -14.62
N PRO A 98 5.99 5.44 -14.43
CA PRO A 98 6.56 4.45 -15.33
C PRO A 98 5.88 3.08 -15.15
N GLY A 99 5.63 2.41 -16.28
CA GLY A 99 5.06 1.07 -16.31
C GLY A 99 3.54 1.05 -16.10
N GLU A 100 2.96 -0.13 -16.25
CA GLU A 100 1.55 -0.35 -15.97
C GLU A 100 1.33 -0.53 -14.46
N PRO A 101 0.24 0.03 -13.89
CA PRO A 101 -0.09 -0.21 -12.50
C PRO A 101 -0.29 -1.70 -12.20
N LEU A 102 0.10 -2.13 -11.00
CA LEU A 102 -0.16 -3.48 -10.55
C LEU A 102 -1.67 -3.71 -10.39
N ASP A 103 -2.17 -4.81 -10.95
CA ASP A 103 -3.56 -5.19 -10.74
C ASP A 103 -3.80 -5.55 -9.27
N THR A 104 -4.81 -4.91 -8.66
CA THR A 104 -5.31 -5.25 -7.32
C THR A 104 -5.69 -6.73 -7.17
N ALA A 105 -6.02 -7.43 -8.27
CA ALA A 105 -6.24 -8.87 -8.27
C ALA A 105 -5.01 -9.63 -7.77
N ARG A 106 -3.78 -9.18 -8.11
CA ARG A 106 -2.53 -9.76 -7.62
C ARG A 106 -2.39 -9.69 -6.10
N TYR A 107 -2.92 -8.64 -5.48
CA TYR A 107 -2.98 -8.55 -4.02
C TYR A 107 -3.95 -9.55 -3.40
N LYS A 108 -5.10 -9.78 -4.04
CA LYS A 108 -6.04 -10.82 -3.60
C LYS A 108 -5.43 -12.22 -3.68
N GLU A 109 -4.56 -12.49 -4.66
CA GLU A 109 -3.90 -13.80 -4.77
C GLU A 109 -2.98 -14.13 -3.59
N LEU A 110 -2.41 -13.10 -2.94
CA LEU A 110 -1.57 -13.25 -1.74
C LEU A 110 -2.36 -13.65 -0.49
N TRP A 111 -3.69 -13.53 -0.55
CA TRP A 111 -4.62 -13.81 0.54
C TRP A 111 -5.60 -14.92 0.15
N ARG A 112 -5.13 -15.97 -0.56
CA ARG A 112 -5.95 -17.17 -0.79
C ARG A 112 -5.86 -18.11 0.41
N VAL A 113 -7.00 -18.66 0.82
CA VAL A 113 -7.06 -19.76 1.79
C VAL A 113 -6.31 -20.94 1.18
N ALA A 114 -5.38 -21.54 1.92
CA ALA A 114 -4.78 -22.80 1.52
C ALA A 114 -5.87 -23.89 1.60
N GLU A 115 -6.13 -24.59 0.50
CA GLU A 115 -6.98 -25.80 0.51
C GLU A 115 -6.38 -26.90 1.39
#